data_AF-A0A1M3ICI4-F1
#
_entry.id   AF-A0A1M3ICI4-F1
#
_cell.length_a   1.000
_cell.length_b   1.000
_cell.length_c   1.000
_cell.angle_alpha   90.00
_cell.angle_beta   90.00
_cell.angle_gamma   90.00
#
_symmetry.space_group_name_H-M   'P 1'
#
loop_
_entity.id
_entity.type
_entity.pdbx_description
1 polymer ?
#
loop_
_entity_poly.entity_id
_entity_poly.type
_entity_poly.pdbx_seq_one_letter_code
_entity_poly.pdbx_strand_id
1 'polypeptide(L)'
;MNQLPRYALLLATLFSTQYKASARYGRNDYSCPKLYIGISTGIENPSGLIGFNVDVPVTQNFSLGAGVGLSSWGYKAYGEGRFYFGECNRGWALGTGVTYNTGLTNFTTTLPTTAGDQDVALDLNPRTNVFLAGYRFWNLGHNGHRIYLALGYSIRLDEDNYSIRNPYVQLTSDGQQAMKILAPGGFMLGFGFSWGVAR
;
A
#
# COMPACT_ATOMS: atom_id res chain seq x y z
N MET A 1 7.03 -43.79 37.76
CA MET A 1 5.83 -43.77 36.91
C MET A 1 5.30 -42.35 36.92
N ASN A 2 5.69 -41.54 35.93
CA ASN A 2 5.40 -40.10 35.88
C ASN A 2 4.19 -39.86 34.98
N GLN A 3 3.11 -39.34 35.56
CA GLN A 3 1.92 -38.96 34.80
C GLN A 3 2.10 -37.56 34.19
N LEU A 4 1.88 -37.47 32.88
CA LEU A 4 1.85 -36.23 32.09
C LEU A 4 0.57 -35.43 32.38
N PRO A 5 0.64 -34.08 32.46
CA PRO A 5 -0.54 -33.25 32.66
C PRO A 5 -1.34 -33.07 31.36
N ARG A 6 -2.64 -33.35 31.47
CA ARG A 6 -3.69 -33.20 30.46
C ARG A 6 -4.16 -31.74 30.36
N TYR A 7 -3.44 -30.88 29.64
CA TYR A 7 -3.92 -29.51 29.35
C TYR A 7 -3.59 -29.06 27.93
N ALA A 8 -3.94 -29.88 26.94
CA ALA A 8 -3.79 -29.54 25.53
C ALA A 8 -5.05 -29.92 24.75
N LEU A 9 -6.22 -29.40 25.13
CA LEU A 9 -7.42 -29.48 24.27
C LEU A 9 -8.55 -28.54 24.74
N LEU A 10 -8.37 -27.22 24.69
CA LEU A 10 -9.47 -26.27 24.90
C LEU A 10 -9.07 -24.85 24.45
N LEU A 11 -8.90 -24.65 23.14
CA LEU A 11 -8.72 -23.31 22.54
C LEU A 11 -9.09 -23.30 21.04
N ALA A 12 -10.17 -24.00 20.66
CA ALA A 12 -10.63 -24.08 19.27
C ALA A 12 -12.12 -23.76 19.07
N THR A 13 -12.80 -23.18 20.05
CA THR A 13 -14.23 -22.86 19.94
C THR A 13 -14.50 -21.54 20.66
N LEU A 14 -14.38 -20.40 19.99
CA LEU A 14 -15.03 -19.12 20.33
C LEU A 14 -14.69 -18.05 19.27
N PHE A 15 -15.02 -18.31 18.00
CA PHE A 15 -15.23 -17.26 16.99
C PHE A 15 -16.38 -17.67 16.06
N SER A 16 -17.53 -18.01 16.64
CA SER A 16 -18.80 -18.06 15.93
C SER A 16 -19.59 -16.80 16.26
N THR A 17 -19.05 -15.64 15.91
CA THR A 17 -19.81 -14.38 15.97
C THR A 17 -20.67 -14.30 14.72
N GLN A 18 -21.96 -14.46 14.98
CA GLN A 18 -23.09 -14.44 14.07
C GLN A 18 -23.00 -13.29 13.04
N TYR A 19 -22.91 -13.65 11.75
CA TYR A 19 -23.24 -12.72 10.67
C TYR A 19 -24.74 -12.42 10.75
N LYS A 20 -25.09 -11.28 11.38
CA LYS A 20 -26.43 -10.73 11.24
C LYS A 20 -26.60 -10.30 9.79
N ALA A 21 -27.46 -11.02 9.07
CA ALA A 21 -28.00 -10.59 7.79
C ALA A 21 -28.74 -9.26 8.02
N SER A 22 -28.05 -8.15 7.76
CA SER A 22 -28.67 -6.83 7.73
C SER A 22 -29.70 -6.80 6.61
N ALA A 23 -30.94 -6.55 7.00
CA ALA A 23 -32.12 -6.49 6.16
C ALA A 23 -31.88 -5.71 4.85
N ARG A 24 -32.38 -6.29 3.76
CA ARG A 24 -32.57 -5.66 2.45
C ARG A 24 -33.48 -4.44 2.63
N TYR A 25 -32.89 -3.28 2.89
CA TYR A 25 -33.58 -2.00 2.78
C TYR A 25 -33.23 -1.40 1.42
N GLY A 26 -34.26 -1.19 0.59
CA GLY A 26 -34.19 -0.90 -0.84
C GLY A 26 -33.13 0.13 -1.24
N ARG A 27 -32.08 -0.36 -1.89
CA ARG A 27 -31.13 0.45 -2.66
C ARG A 27 -31.27 0.06 -4.12
N ASN A 28 -31.72 1.02 -4.91
CA ASN A 28 -31.83 1.04 -6.38
C ASN A 28 -31.03 -0.05 -7.11
N ASP A 29 -31.69 -0.66 -8.09
CA ASP A 29 -31.25 -1.69 -9.03
C ASP A 29 -30.11 -1.20 -9.97
N TYR A 30 -29.02 -0.71 -9.38
CA TYR A 30 -27.79 -0.36 -10.06
C TYR A 30 -26.80 -1.51 -9.89
N SER A 31 -26.49 -2.20 -10.99
CA SER A 31 -25.44 -3.21 -10.99
C SER A 31 -24.13 -2.63 -10.43
N CYS A 32 -23.43 -3.44 -9.62
CA CYS A 32 -22.15 -3.05 -9.03
C CYS A 32 -21.20 -2.61 -10.15
N PRO A 33 -20.40 -1.54 -9.98
CA PRO A 33 -19.42 -1.17 -10.99
C PRO A 33 -18.45 -2.33 -11.25
N LYS A 34 -18.14 -2.58 -12.52
CA LYS A 34 -17.21 -3.62 -13.00
C LYS A 34 -15.81 -3.08 -13.28
N LEU A 35 -15.66 -1.76 -13.31
CA LEU A 35 -14.38 -1.07 -13.51
C LEU A 35 -14.38 0.23 -12.74
N TYR A 36 -13.30 0.44 -12.00
CA TYR A 36 -12.98 1.70 -11.36
C TYR A 36 -11.70 2.26 -11.97
N ILE A 37 -11.73 3.55 -12.28
CA ILE A 37 -10.53 4.34 -12.57
C ILE A 37 -10.40 5.35 -11.45
N GLY A 38 -9.20 5.64 -10.98
CA GLY A 38 -9.03 6.50 -9.83
C GLY A 38 -7.70 7.21 -9.79
N ILE A 39 -7.63 8.12 -8.83
CA ILE A 39 -6.41 8.81 -8.41
C ILE A 39 -6.17 8.51 -6.94
N SER A 40 -4.91 8.49 -6.55
CA SER A 40 -4.51 8.31 -5.16
C SER A 40 -3.33 9.19 -4.83
N THR A 41 -3.25 9.61 -3.57
CA THR A 41 -2.16 10.42 -3.02
C THR A 41 -1.89 9.98 -1.58
N GLY A 42 -0.66 10.14 -1.11
CA GLY A 42 -0.31 9.77 0.26
C GLY A 42 1.18 9.51 0.47
N ILE A 43 1.49 9.01 1.65
CA ILE A 43 2.84 8.63 2.05
C ILE A 43 2.95 7.12 1.89
N GLU A 44 3.92 6.67 1.09
CA GLU A 44 4.20 5.26 0.82
C GLU A 44 3.00 4.42 0.36
N ASN A 45 1.90 5.06 -0.05
CA ASN A 45 0.75 4.35 -0.59
C ASN A 45 1.16 3.60 -1.89
N PRO A 46 0.35 2.64 -2.37
CA PRO A 46 0.74 1.84 -3.54
C PRO A 46 1.00 2.67 -4.81
N SER A 47 0.24 3.75 -5.03
CA SER A 47 0.40 4.69 -6.15
C SER A 47 1.47 5.77 -5.93
N GLY A 48 2.08 5.85 -4.75
CA GLY A 48 3.06 6.88 -4.37
C GLY A 48 2.44 8.18 -3.86
N LEU A 49 3.21 9.27 -3.98
CA LEU A 49 2.80 10.63 -3.60
C LEU A 49 1.55 11.07 -4.35
N ILE A 50 1.49 10.77 -5.65
CA ILE A 50 0.32 10.96 -6.50
C ILE A 50 0.36 9.93 -7.63
N GLY A 51 -0.77 9.33 -7.97
CA GLY A 51 -0.83 8.38 -9.07
C GLY A 51 -2.25 8.05 -9.51
N PHE A 52 -2.31 7.31 -10.60
CA PHE A 52 -3.52 6.78 -11.20
C PHE A 52 -3.64 5.29 -10.89
N ASN A 53 -4.86 4.84 -10.67
CA ASN A 53 -5.16 3.43 -10.43
C ASN A 53 -6.35 2.96 -11.25
N VAL A 54 -6.33 1.67 -11.53
CA VAL A 54 -7.43 0.91 -12.09
C VAL A 54 -7.74 -0.22 -11.12
N ASP A 55 -9.03 -0.45 -10.87
CA ASP A 55 -9.48 -1.54 -10.02
C ASP A 55 -10.64 -2.28 -10.68
N VAL A 56 -10.46 -3.60 -10.82
CA VAL A 56 -11.38 -4.49 -11.51
C VAL A 56 -11.96 -5.46 -10.49
N PRO A 57 -13.22 -5.26 -10.07
CA PRO A 57 -13.99 -6.27 -9.36
C PRO A 57 -14.03 -7.60 -10.10
N VAL A 58 -13.51 -8.64 -9.46
CA VAL A 58 -13.59 -10.02 -9.95
C VAL A 58 -14.83 -10.70 -9.35
N THR A 59 -15.13 -10.40 -8.09
CA THR A 59 -16.35 -10.80 -7.40
C THR A 59 -16.90 -9.61 -6.60
N GLN A 60 -18.08 -9.77 -5.99
CA GLN A 60 -18.67 -8.73 -5.13
C GLN A 60 -17.80 -8.36 -3.91
N ASN A 61 -16.86 -9.24 -3.54
CA ASN A 61 -16.00 -9.09 -2.37
C ASN A 61 -14.50 -9.13 -2.72
N PHE A 62 -14.13 -9.22 -4.00
CA PHE A 62 -12.73 -9.27 -4.40
C PHE A 62 -12.48 -8.42 -5.65
N SER A 63 -11.39 -7.65 -5.64
CA SER A 63 -10.93 -6.91 -6.81
C SER A 63 -9.42 -7.05 -7.01
N LEU A 64 -9.00 -6.87 -8.26
CA LEU A 64 -7.60 -6.72 -8.63
C LEU A 64 -7.35 -5.26 -9.01
N GLY A 65 -6.33 -4.68 -8.40
CA GLY A 65 -5.91 -3.31 -8.63
C GLY A 65 -4.53 -3.24 -9.26
N ALA A 66 -4.32 -2.24 -10.10
CA ALA A 66 -3.00 -1.87 -10.59
C ALA A 66 -2.93 -0.35 -10.78
N GLY A 67 -1.73 0.20 -10.80
CA GLY A 67 -1.58 1.63 -11.06
C GLY A 67 -0.13 2.07 -11.15
N VAL A 68 0.01 3.36 -11.45
CA VAL A 68 1.30 4.03 -11.62
C VAL A 68 1.24 5.43 -11.02
N GLY A 69 2.38 5.93 -10.56
CA GLY A 69 2.46 7.28 -10.01
C GLY A 69 3.89 7.72 -9.71
N LEU A 70 3.99 8.84 -9.00
CA LEU A 70 5.23 9.45 -8.58
C LEU A 70 5.52 9.09 -7.13
N SER A 71 6.78 8.81 -6.84
CA SER A 71 7.32 8.48 -5.53
C SER A 71 8.51 9.40 -5.23
N SER A 72 8.95 9.46 -3.98
CA SER A 72 10.24 10.05 -3.61
C SER A 72 11.43 9.33 -4.28
N TRP A 73 11.19 8.13 -4.82
CA TRP A 73 12.18 7.24 -5.43
C TRP A 73 11.92 7.00 -6.92
N GLY A 74 11.45 8.04 -7.62
CA GLY A 74 11.17 8.00 -9.06
C GLY A 74 9.73 7.63 -9.38
N TYR A 75 9.52 6.90 -10.48
CA TYR A 75 8.20 6.39 -10.84
C TYR A 75 7.88 5.12 -10.05
N LYS A 76 6.64 4.98 -9.62
CA LYS A 76 6.14 3.82 -8.88
C LYS A 76 5.04 3.13 -9.68
N ALA A 77 5.09 1.80 -9.74
CA ALA A 77 4.03 0.96 -10.28
C ALA A 77 3.63 -0.09 -9.25
N TYR A 78 2.40 -0.57 -9.29
CA TYR A 78 1.95 -1.59 -8.35
C TYR A 78 0.87 -2.50 -8.92
N GLY A 79 0.75 -3.67 -8.31
CA GLY A 79 -0.35 -4.60 -8.48
C GLY A 79 -0.80 -5.12 -7.11
N GLU A 80 -2.11 -5.25 -6.91
CA GLU A 80 -2.69 -5.67 -5.63
C GLU A 80 -3.96 -6.50 -5.81
N GLY A 81 -4.25 -7.33 -4.82
CA GLY A 81 -5.57 -7.91 -4.60
C GLY A 81 -6.22 -7.29 -3.38
N ARG A 82 -7.51 -6.98 -3.45
CA ARG A 82 -8.31 -6.44 -2.34
C ARG A 82 -9.51 -7.32 -2.03
N PHE A 83 -9.63 -7.75 -0.79
CA PHE A 83 -10.80 -8.42 -0.24
C PHE A 83 -11.68 -7.45 0.56
N TYR A 84 -12.97 -7.40 0.27
CA TYR A 84 -13.93 -6.47 0.85
C TYR A 84 -14.91 -7.21 1.75
N PHE A 85 -15.13 -6.66 2.94
CA PHE A 85 -16.12 -7.19 3.88
C PHE A 85 -17.56 -6.77 3.52
N GLY A 86 -17.73 -5.80 2.63
CA GLY A 86 -19.02 -5.39 2.08
C GLY A 86 -19.18 -5.80 0.61
N GLU A 87 -20.43 -5.91 0.17
CA GLU A 87 -20.79 -6.21 -1.22
C GLU A 87 -20.46 -5.04 -2.17
N CYS A 88 -20.38 -5.34 -3.47
CA CYS A 88 -20.00 -4.41 -4.53
C CYS A 88 -18.66 -3.67 -4.28
N ASN A 89 -17.69 -4.33 -3.64
CA ASN A 89 -16.35 -3.78 -3.40
C ASN A 89 -16.38 -2.44 -2.66
N ARG A 90 -17.17 -2.39 -1.57
CA ARG A 90 -17.39 -1.19 -0.74
C ARG A 90 -17.15 -1.47 0.74
N GLY A 91 -17.04 -0.39 1.50
CA GLY A 91 -16.86 -0.46 2.95
C GLY A 91 -15.42 -0.78 3.33
N TRP A 92 -15.24 -1.68 4.30
CA TRP A 92 -13.91 -2.08 4.74
C TRP A 92 -13.31 -3.12 3.80
N ALA A 93 -11.99 -3.03 3.58
CA ALA A 93 -11.25 -4.02 2.81
C ALA A 93 -9.84 -4.23 3.35
N LEU A 94 -9.26 -5.39 3.04
CA LEU A 94 -7.85 -5.70 3.21
C LEU A 94 -7.23 -5.90 1.84
N GLY A 95 -6.09 -5.29 1.60
CA GLY A 95 -5.35 -5.45 0.35
C GLY A 95 -3.90 -5.82 0.59
N THR A 96 -3.36 -6.62 -0.31
CA THR A 96 -1.95 -6.99 -0.35
C THR A 96 -1.46 -6.96 -1.78
N GLY A 97 -0.18 -6.63 -1.96
CA GLY A 97 0.35 -6.50 -3.31
C GLY A 97 1.85 -6.29 -3.35
N VAL A 98 2.32 -5.97 -4.55
CA VAL A 98 3.70 -5.63 -4.85
C VAL A 98 3.77 -4.24 -5.44
N THR A 99 4.81 -3.48 -5.07
CA THR A 99 5.12 -2.18 -5.66
C THR A 99 6.54 -2.20 -6.19
N TYR A 100 6.78 -1.54 -7.31
CA TYR A 100 8.09 -1.33 -7.90
C TYR A 100 8.36 0.16 -8.08
N ASN A 101 9.50 0.66 -7.61
CA ASN A 101 9.97 2.02 -7.81
C ASN A 101 11.19 1.99 -8.74
N THR A 102 11.27 2.90 -9.71
CA THR A 102 12.34 2.91 -10.71
C THR A 102 13.69 3.40 -10.17
N GLY A 103 13.71 4.11 -9.05
CA GLY A 103 14.89 4.83 -8.60
C GLY A 103 15.08 6.16 -9.32
N LEU A 104 16.17 6.84 -9.00
CA LEU A 104 16.60 8.13 -9.55
C LEU A 104 18.12 8.12 -9.71
N THR A 105 18.61 8.65 -10.82
CA THR A 105 20.05 8.82 -11.04
C THR A 105 20.48 10.25 -10.73
N ASN A 106 21.72 10.41 -10.24
CA ASN A 106 22.31 11.72 -9.93
C ASN A 106 21.44 12.57 -8.99
N PHE A 107 20.85 11.93 -7.98
CA PHE A 107 20.10 12.59 -6.92
C PHE A 107 21.08 13.24 -5.94
N THR A 108 21.06 14.57 -5.87
CA THR A 108 21.93 15.31 -4.95
C THR A 108 21.15 15.75 -3.72
N THR A 109 21.69 15.47 -2.54
CA THR A 109 21.11 15.93 -1.28
C THR A 109 22.20 16.17 -0.24
N THR A 110 21.96 17.12 0.67
CA THR A 110 22.90 17.44 1.75
C THR A 110 22.77 16.38 2.84
N LEU A 111 23.86 15.65 3.10
CA LEU A 111 23.89 14.59 4.11
C LEU A 111 25.08 14.74 5.06
N PRO A 112 24.94 14.29 6.32
CA PRO A 112 26.06 14.14 7.23
C PRO A 112 27.07 13.10 6.71
N THR A 113 28.32 13.52 6.60
CA THR A 113 29.44 12.67 6.17
C THR A 113 30.60 12.75 7.16
N THR A 114 31.60 11.88 6.98
CA THR A 114 32.80 11.89 7.82
C THR A 114 33.60 13.20 7.75
N ALA A 115 33.38 14.04 6.73
CA ALA A 115 34.01 15.35 6.55
C ALA A 115 33.11 16.52 6.97
N GLY A 116 31.95 16.25 7.58
CA GLY A 116 30.90 17.24 7.85
C GLY A 116 29.71 17.11 6.88
N ASP A 117 28.78 18.06 6.94
CA ASP A 117 27.63 18.10 6.04
C ASP A 117 28.08 18.53 4.65
N GLN A 118 27.78 17.73 3.63
CA GLN A 118 28.12 18.03 2.24
C GLN A 118 27.02 17.55 1.30
N ASP A 119 26.98 18.14 0.10
CA ASP A 119 26.12 17.69 -0.97
C ASP A 119 26.66 16.39 -1.56
N VAL A 120 25.89 15.32 -1.43
CA VAL A 120 26.25 13.98 -1.89
C VAL A 120 25.39 13.63 -3.10
N ALA A 121 26.05 13.31 -4.21
CA ALA A 121 25.40 12.76 -5.39
C ALA A 121 25.23 11.24 -5.27
N LEU A 122 23.99 10.79 -5.34
CA LEU A 122 23.56 9.41 -5.12
C LEU A 122 22.84 8.88 -6.37
N ASP A 123 23.02 7.60 -6.65
CA ASP A 123 22.09 6.86 -7.50
C ASP A 123 21.16 6.07 -6.57
N LEU A 124 19.87 6.43 -6.57
CA LEU A 124 18.82 5.74 -5.84
C LEU A 124 18.42 4.51 -6.65
N ASN A 125 18.65 3.32 -6.10
CA ASN A 125 18.46 2.07 -6.83
C ASN A 125 16.96 1.76 -7.00
N PRO A 126 16.56 1.03 -8.07
CA PRO A 126 15.21 0.50 -8.19
C PRO A 126 14.82 -0.37 -6.99
N ARG A 127 13.54 -0.39 -6.63
CA ARG A 127 13.05 -1.04 -5.40
C ARG A 127 11.74 -1.76 -5.54
N THR A 128 11.71 -3.01 -5.11
CA THR A 128 10.51 -3.83 -4.99
C THR A 128 10.12 -4.00 -3.52
N ASN A 129 8.85 -3.75 -3.22
CA ASN A 129 8.29 -3.97 -1.91
C ASN A 129 7.03 -4.84 -2.01
N VAL A 130 6.76 -5.61 -0.95
CA VAL A 130 5.42 -6.14 -0.68
C VAL A 130 4.71 -5.22 0.29
N PHE A 131 3.38 -5.21 0.29
CA PHE A 131 2.63 -4.43 1.27
C PHE A 131 1.36 -5.12 1.72
N LEU A 132 0.91 -4.74 2.91
CA LEU A 132 -0.40 -5.06 3.47
C LEU A 132 -1.07 -3.76 3.91
N ALA A 133 -2.32 -3.55 3.51
CA ALA A 133 -3.07 -2.36 3.84
C ALA A 133 -4.54 -2.66 4.16
N GLY A 134 -5.07 -1.95 5.16
CA GLY A 134 -6.49 -1.83 5.42
C GLY A 134 -7.05 -0.60 4.70
N TYR A 135 -8.24 -0.75 4.13
CA TYR A 135 -8.92 0.31 3.41
C TYR A 135 -10.31 0.55 3.98
N ARG A 136 -10.75 1.80 3.95
CA ARG A 136 -12.14 2.18 4.17
C ARG A 136 -12.64 2.97 2.97
N PHE A 137 -13.64 2.45 2.28
CA PHE A 137 -14.31 3.08 1.14
C PHE A 137 -15.64 3.69 1.56
N TRP A 138 -15.89 4.92 1.11
CA TRP A 138 -17.18 5.61 1.24
C TRP A 138 -17.75 5.91 -0.14
N ASN A 139 -19.04 5.66 -0.34
CA ASN A 139 -19.71 5.98 -1.58
C ASN A 139 -19.90 7.49 -1.71
N LEU A 140 -19.71 8.00 -2.92
CA LEU A 140 -20.00 9.39 -3.26
C LEU A 140 -21.16 9.43 -4.27
N GLY A 141 -22.32 9.89 -3.79
CA GLY A 141 -23.54 9.99 -4.59
C GLY A 141 -24.09 8.64 -5.08
N HIS A 142 -24.83 8.69 -6.18
CA HIS A 142 -25.57 7.55 -6.75
C HIS A 142 -24.82 6.88 -7.91
N ASN A 143 -23.71 7.47 -8.35
CA ASN A 143 -22.99 7.05 -9.56
C ASN A 143 -21.95 5.95 -9.31
N GLY A 144 -21.88 5.42 -8.09
CA GLY A 144 -20.96 4.34 -7.75
C GLY A 144 -19.50 4.80 -7.62
N HIS A 145 -19.25 6.11 -7.68
CA HIS A 145 -17.97 6.70 -7.29
C HIS A 145 -17.71 6.47 -5.81
N ARG A 146 -16.44 6.41 -5.43
CA ARG A 146 -16.03 6.17 -4.06
C ARG A 146 -14.76 6.95 -3.72
N ILE A 147 -14.65 7.36 -2.47
CA ILE A 147 -13.41 7.81 -1.87
C ILE A 147 -12.92 6.76 -0.90
N TYR A 148 -11.62 6.72 -0.64
CA TYR A 148 -11.07 5.82 0.36
C TYR A 148 -9.92 6.41 1.14
N LEU A 149 -9.74 5.86 2.32
CA LEU A 149 -8.55 5.99 3.15
C LEU A 149 -7.88 4.62 3.25
N ALA A 150 -6.57 4.59 3.13
CA ALA A 150 -5.74 3.41 3.22
C ALA A 150 -4.71 3.60 4.34
N LEU A 151 -4.51 2.56 5.14
CA LEU A 151 -3.51 2.50 6.19
C LEU A 151 -2.80 1.16 6.10
N GLY A 152 -1.48 1.13 6.13
CA GLY A 152 -0.76 -0.12 5.92
C GLY A 152 0.70 -0.07 6.28
N TYR A 153 1.38 -1.15 5.91
CA TYR A 153 2.82 -1.26 6.03
C TYR A 153 3.40 -1.96 4.80
N SER A 154 4.53 -1.45 4.32
CA SER A 154 5.26 -1.96 3.16
C SER A 154 6.64 -2.47 3.59
N ILE A 155 6.95 -3.70 3.19
CA ILE A 155 8.19 -4.40 3.52
C ILE A 155 9.05 -4.42 2.26
N ARG A 156 10.29 -3.95 2.40
CA ARG A 156 11.29 -3.96 1.34
C ARG A 156 11.76 -5.38 1.07
N LEU A 157 11.87 -5.75 -0.20
CA LEU A 157 12.46 -7.03 -0.60
C LEU A 157 13.96 -6.90 -0.89
N ASP A 158 14.42 -5.71 -1.24
CA ASP A 158 15.81 -5.43 -1.56
C ASP A 158 16.55 -4.83 -0.35
N GLU A 159 17.85 -5.10 -0.24
CA GLU A 159 18.72 -4.55 0.82
C GLU A 159 19.47 -3.27 0.37
N ASP A 160 19.81 -3.17 -0.92
CA ASP A 160 20.57 -2.05 -1.48
C ASP A 160 19.68 -0.85 -1.82
N ASN A 161 19.77 0.23 -1.04
CA ASN A 161 18.90 1.41 -1.22
C ASN A 161 19.46 2.37 -2.28
N TYR A 162 20.75 2.66 -2.21
CA TYR A 162 21.41 3.67 -3.04
C TYR A 162 22.89 3.32 -3.21
N SER A 163 23.54 3.98 -4.17
CA SER A 163 24.99 3.98 -4.32
C SER A 163 25.52 5.42 -4.33
N ILE A 164 26.68 5.63 -3.71
CA ILE A 164 27.34 6.94 -3.68
C ILE A 164 28.22 7.03 -4.93
N ARG A 165 28.03 8.08 -5.74
CA ARG A 165 28.79 8.24 -6.98
C ARG A 165 30.26 8.58 -6.74
N ASN A 166 30.54 9.36 -5.69
CA ASN A 166 31.90 9.71 -5.31
C ASN A 166 32.44 8.71 -4.28
N PRO A 167 33.39 7.83 -4.64
CA PRO A 167 33.91 6.80 -3.73
C PRO A 167 34.69 7.38 -2.53
N TYR A 168 35.09 8.66 -2.59
CA TYR A 168 35.78 9.34 -1.49
C TYR A 168 34.82 9.88 -0.42
N VAL A 169 33.51 9.86 -0.68
CA VAL A 169 32.50 10.34 0.26
C VAL A 169 31.92 9.16 1.03
N GLN A 170 32.02 9.21 2.36
CA GLN A 170 31.41 8.23 3.25
C GLN A 170 30.38 8.89 4.16
N LEU A 171 29.15 8.35 4.14
CA LEU A 171 28.09 8.80 5.03
C LEU A 171 28.35 8.32 6.46
N THR A 172 28.06 9.16 7.44
CA THR A 172 28.02 8.75 8.86
C THR A 172 26.83 7.80 9.11
N SER A 173 26.72 7.26 10.33
CA SER A 173 25.54 6.52 10.78
C SER A 173 24.24 7.28 10.53
N ASP A 174 24.27 8.59 10.72
CA ASP A 174 23.10 9.46 10.67
C ASP A 174 22.70 9.72 9.21
N GLY A 175 23.67 9.96 8.32
CA GLY A 175 23.42 10.04 6.89
C GLY A 175 22.86 8.74 6.31
N GLN A 176 23.40 7.59 6.72
CA GLN A 176 22.87 6.29 6.34
C GLN A 176 21.44 6.06 6.86
N GLN A 177 21.17 6.46 8.11
CA GLN A 177 19.84 6.33 8.70
C GLN A 177 18.83 7.24 8.02
N ALA A 178 19.20 8.48 7.67
CA ALA A 178 18.38 9.38 6.89
C ALA A 178 17.98 8.75 5.55
N MET A 179 18.93 8.17 4.83
CA MET A 179 18.65 7.46 3.57
C MET A 179 17.76 6.23 3.77
N LYS A 180 17.93 5.48 4.88
CA LYS A 180 17.05 4.34 5.21
C LYS A 180 15.61 4.78 5.50
N ILE A 181 15.39 5.97 6.04
CA ILE A 181 14.06 6.53 6.31
C ILE A 181 13.42 7.01 5.00
N LEU A 182 14.19 7.63 4.11
CA LEU A 182 13.71 8.13 2.82
C LEU A 182 13.39 7.00 1.82
N ALA A 183 14.05 5.86 1.95
CA ALA A 183 13.84 4.72 1.07
C ALA A 183 12.38 4.21 1.11
N PRO A 184 11.78 3.82 -0.04
CA PRO A 184 10.42 3.31 -0.09
C PRO A 184 10.19 2.14 0.84
N GLY A 185 9.02 2.07 1.46
CA GLY A 185 8.67 1.10 2.48
C GLY A 185 8.43 1.71 3.86
N GLY A 186 7.90 0.92 4.78
CA GLY A 186 7.47 1.38 6.09
C GLY A 186 5.97 1.67 6.14
N PHE A 187 5.59 2.63 6.98
CA PHE A 187 4.20 2.97 7.22
C PHE A 187 3.54 3.63 6.01
N MET A 188 2.33 3.21 5.67
CA MET A 188 1.55 3.70 4.54
C MET A 188 0.34 4.46 5.03
N LEU A 189 0.11 5.63 4.45
CA LEU A 189 -1.14 6.38 4.57
C LEU A 189 -1.54 6.87 3.20
N GLY A 190 -2.72 6.49 2.73
CA GLY A 190 -3.24 6.87 1.43
C GLY A 190 -4.64 7.45 1.50
N PHE A 191 -4.91 8.39 0.61
CA PHE A 191 -6.24 8.85 0.26
C PHE A 191 -6.45 8.62 -1.23
N GLY A 192 -7.67 8.30 -1.64
CA GLY A 192 -7.96 8.14 -3.05
C GLY A 192 -9.40 8.39 -3.41
N PHE A 193 -9.60 8.65 -4.70
CA PHE A 193 -10.88 8.81 -5.34
C PHE A 193 -10.94 7.82 -6.50
N SER A 194 -12.06 7.12 -6.66
CA SER A 194 -12.31 6.23 -7.80
C SER A 194 -13.68 6.47 -8.41
N TRP A 195 -13.70 6.67 -9.73
CA TRP A 195 -14.88 6.69 -10.57
C TRP A 195 -15.25 5.27 -10.99
N GLY A 196 -16.44 4.79 -10.62
CA GLY A 196 -17.03 3.60 -11.27
C GLY A 196 -17.47 3.96 -12.69
N VAL A 197 -16.84 3.37 -13.70
CA VAL A 197 -17.02 3.74 -15.11
C VAL A 197 -17.75 2.68 -15.95
N ALA A 198 -17.74 1.42 -15.53
CA ALA A 198 -18.49 0.33 -16.16
C ALA A 198 -19.39 -0.36 -15.13
N ARG A 199 -20.54 -0.90 -15.55
CA ARG A 199 -21.57 -1.51 -14.69
C ARG A 199 -22.13 -2.80 -15.27
#